data_AF-A0A852UT25-F1
#
_entry.id   AF-A0A852UT25-F1
#
_cell.length_a   1.000
_cell.length_b   1.000
_cell.length_c   1.000
_cell.angle_alpha   90.00
_cell.angle_beta   90.00
_cell.angle_gamma   90.00
#
_symmetry.space_group_name_H-M   'P 1'
#
loop_
_entity.id
_entity.type
_entity.pdbx_description
1 polymer ?
#
loop_
_entity_poly.entity_id
_entity_poly.type
_entity_poly.pdbx_seq_one_letter_code
_entity_poly.pdbx_strand_id
1 'polypeptide(L)'
;MLYRAFTAVIVAALAYTAVPAAHGDRIIRVYGDLRAAERVVVVVPGSDTTAANFDGGRADPYSTPAFGARSVLAEARALDPGARLAAVAWLGYDSPATTSVGTLTDRAARRGAVELRRYLGETLRGKRVSLLCHSYGSVVCAGAAPGSGVESLAVFGSPGLGVSSAAELGVPLWAGSGRSDWVRKVPKVRLGPLGFGPDPAAPGFGGNVFATGDVGHSGYLHPGTESLRNLTLIALGRTGEVSRG
;
A
#
# COMPACT_ATOMS: atom_id res chain seq x y z
N MET A 1 55.66 -34.24 15.05
CA MET A 1 54.67 -34.66 14.04
C MET A 1 53.34 -34.05 14.41
N LEU A 2 52.75 -33.27 13.49
CA LEU A 2 51.67 -32.32 13.71
C LEU A 2 50.31 -32.99 14.04
N TYR A 3 49.63 -32.49 15.07
CA TYR A 3 48.18 -32.66 15.26
C TYR A 3 47.43 -31.83 14.21
N ARG A 4 46.69 -32.49 13.31
CA ARG A 4 45.73 -31.82 12.41
C ARG A 4 44.40 -31.67 13.13
N ALA A 5 44.11 -30.47 13.63
CA ALA A 5 42.78 -30.09 14.08
C ALA A 5 41.86 -29.89 12.86
N PHE A 6 40.81 -30.70 12.74
CA PHE A 6 39.70 -30.46 11.82
C PHE A 6 38.73 -29.48 12.48
N THR A 7 38.77 -28.22 12.07
CA THR A 7 37.74 -27.24 12.45
C THR A 7 36.50 -27.51 11.59
N ALA A 8 35.52 -28.22 12.15
CA ALA A 8 34.21 -28.36 11.52
C ALA A 8 33.47 -27.02 11.61
N VAL A 9 33.35 -26.32 10.48
CA VAL A 9 32.47 -25.15 10.36
C VAL A 9 31.04 -25.66 10.30
N ILE A 10 30.32 -25.58 11.41
CA ILE A 10 28.88 -25.81 11.46
C ILE A 10 28.21 -24.59 10.80
N VAL A 11 27.87 -24.71 9.52
CA VAL A 11 26.93 -23.78 8.88
C VAL A 11 25.55 -24.15 9.40
N ALA A 12 25.06 -23.40 10.38
CA ALA A 12 23.69 -23.51 10.84
C ALA A 12 22.77 -23.08 9.68
N ALA A 13 22.19 -24.05 8.99
CA ALA A 13 21.10 -23.79 8.06
C ALA A 13 19.91 -23.28 8.88
N LEU A 14 19.65 -21.97 8.82
CA LEU A 14 18.40 -21.38 9.30
C LEU A 14 17.27 -21.97 8.47
N ALA A 15 16.66 -23.04 8.97
CA ALA A 15 15.43 -23.58 8.43
C ALA A 15 14.30 -22.56 8.68
N TYR A 16 14.00 -21.74 7.68
CA TYR A 16 12.77 -20.95 7.67
C TYR A 16 11.61 -21.87 7.33
N THR A 17 10.75 -22.16 8.30
CA THR A 17 9.41 -22.69 8.02
C THR A 17 8.55 -21.54 7.51
N ALA A 18 8.45 -21.41 6.19
CA ALA A 18 7.42 -20.57 5.58
C ALA A 18 6.09 -21.30 5.73
N VAL A 19 5.33 -20.99 6.77
CA VAL A 19 3.91 -21.39 6.85
C VAL A 19 3.20 -20.64 5.71
N PRO A 20 2.60 -21.33 4.72
CA PRO A 20 1.84 -20.66 3.68
C PRO A 20 0.72 -19.84 4.34
N ALA A 21 0.61 -18.56 4.00
CA ALA A 21 -0.59 -17.80 4.35
C ALA A 21 -1.81 -18.56 3.80
N ALA A 22 -2.86 -18.70 4.59
CA ALA A 22 -4.07 -19.41 4.17
C ALA A 22 -4.57 -18.83 2.84
N HIS A 23 -4.63 -19.67 1.80
CA HIS A 23 -5.29 -19.33 0.54
C HIS A 23 -6.80 -19.20 0.82
N GLY A 24 -7.37 -18.00 0.71
CA GLY A 24 -8.84 -17.85 0.75
C GLY A 24 -9.41 -16.59 1.41
N ASP A 25 -8.62 -15.84 2.16
CA ASP A 25 -9.16 -14.74 2.97
C ASP A 25 -9.24 -13.42 2.20
N ARG A 26 -10.07 -13.41 1.15
CA ARG A 26 -10.41 -12.18 0.42
C ARG A 26 -11.56 -11.46 1.14
N ILE A 27 -11.35 -10.22 1.52
CA ILE A 27 -12.38 -9.37 2.11
C ILE A 27 -12.40 -8.02 1.40
N ILE A 28 -13.58 -7.64 0.94
CA ILE A 28 -13.84 -6.29 0.42
C ILE A 28 -14.97 -5.72 1.25
N ARG A 29 -14.75 -4.55 1.86
CA ARG A 29 -15.78 -3.86 2.62
C ARG A 29 -15.92 -2.43 2.15
N VAL A 30 -17.16 -2.02 1.95
CA VAL A 30 -17.52 -0.69 1.50
C VAL A 30 -18.07 0.11 2.68
N TYR A 31 -17.65 1.36 2.78
CA TYR A 31 -18.08 2.34 3.77
C TYR A 31 -18.64 3.57 3.03
N GLY A 32 -19.84 4.00 3.43
CA GLY A 32 -20.61 5.01 2.72
C GLY A 32 -21.53 4.41 1.65
N ASP A 33 -22.17 5.26 0.87
CA ASP A 33 -23.08 4.85 -0.21
C ASP A 33 -22.34 4.80 -1.55
N LEU A 34 -21.94 3.61 -1.98
CA LEU A 34 -21.23 3.41 -3.25
C LEU A 34 -22.06 3.79 -4.48
N ARG A 35 -23.39 3.66 -4.39
CA ARG A 35 -24.29 3.97 -5.50
C ARG A 35 -24.34 5.48 -5.72
N ALA A 36 -24.53 6.24 -4.64
CA ALA A 36 -24.61 7.70 -4.66
C ALA A 36 -23.25 8.40 -4.71
N ALA A 37 -22.14 7.70 -4.40
CA ALA A 37 -20.81 8.28 -4.42
C ALA A 37 -20.39 8.73 -5.82
N GLU A 38 -19.83 9.93 -5.89
CA GLU A 38 -19.16 10.49 -7.08
C GLU A 38 -17.71 10.01 -7.18
N ARG A 39 -17.07 9.91 -6.02
CA ARG A 39 -15.68 9.47 -5.87
C ARG A 39 -15.63 8.22 -5.00
N VAL A 40 -14.74 7.31 -5.37
CA VAL A 40 -14.48 6.09 -4.60
C VAL A 40 -13.00 6.05 -4.27
N VAL A 41 -12.69 5.84 -3.01
CA VAL A 41 -11.31 5.60 -2.58
C VAL A 41 -11.13 4.13 -2.23
N VAL A 42 -10.12 3.48 -2.81
CA VAL A 42 -9.81 2.07 -2.52
C VAL A 42 -8.52 2.02 -1.69
N VAL A 43 -8.64 1.57 -0.45
CA VAL A 43 -7.53 1.36 0.47
C VAL A 43 -7.01 -0.06 0.31
N VAL A 44 -5.77 -0.19 -0.20
CA VAL A 44 -5.11 -1.47 -0.44
C VAL A 44 -3.99 -1.65 0.59
N PRO A 45 -4.06 -2.70 1.43
CA PRO A 45 -3.12 -2.89 2.53
C PRO A 45 -1.85 -3.58 2.08
N GLY A 46 -0.83 -3.51 2.95
CA GLY A 46 0.43 -4.22 2.79
C GLY A 46 0.44 -5.64 3.35
N SER A 47 1.65 -6.10 3.65
CA SER A 47 1.99 -7.41 4.22
C SER A 47 1.26 -7.73 5.53
N ASP A 48 1.24 -9.02 5.87
CA ASP A 48 0.61 -9.59 7.07
C ASP A 48 -0.90 -9.34 7.21
N THR A 49 -1.59 -8.88 6.16
CA THR A 49 -3.02 -8.58 6.22
C THR A 49 -3.82 -9.83 5.87
N THR A 50 -4.71 -10.23 6.77
CA THR A 50 -5.55 -11.43 6.66
C THR A 50 -7.00 -11.08 6.97
N ALA A 51 -7.95 -11.97 6.69
CA ALA A 51 -9.34 -11.77 7.11
C ALA A 51 -9.47 -11.55 8.62
N ALA A 52 -8.72 -12.35 9.40
CA ALA A 52 -8.74 -12.33 10.86
C ALA A 52 -8.32 -10.96 11.44
N ASN A 53 -7.46 -10.22 10.75
CA ASN A 53 -6.97 -8.91 11.20
C ASN A 53 -7.45 -7.73 10.33
N PHE A 54 -8.43 -7.97 9.46
CA PHE A 54 -8.96 -6.97 8.54
C PHE A 54 -9.66 -5.82 9.27
N ASP A 55 -10.42 -6.14 10.32
CA ASP A 55 -11.23 -5.20 11.11
C ASP A 55 -10.57 -4.73 12.42
N GLY A 56 -9.49 -5.40 12.84
CA GLY A 56 -8.86 -5.21 14.16
C GLY A 56 -7.78 -6.27 14.43
N GLY A 57 -7.44 -6.51 15.70
CA GLY A 57 -6.53 -7.60 16.09
C GLY A 57 -5.04 -7.36 15.79
N ARG A 58 -4.68 -6.22 15.21
CA ARG A 58 -3.30 -5.72 15.17
C ARG A 58 -3.02 -4.87 16.42
N ALA A 59 -1.75 -4.82 16.82
CA ALA A 59 -1.29 -3.96 17.91
C ALA A 59 -1.63 -2.47 17.65
N ASP A 60 -1.59 -2.07 16.39
CA ASP A 60 -2.07 -0.77 15.93
C ASP A 60 -3.34 -0.95 15.07
N PRO A 61 -4.55 -0.61 15.58
CA PRO A 61 -5.80 -0.79 14.84
C PRO A 61 -5.88 0.10 13.59
N TYR A 62 -5.16 1.22 13.56
CA TYR A 62 -5.16 2.17 12.45
C TYR A 62 -4.35 1.68 11.24
N SER A 63 -3.54 0.63 11.44
CA SER A 63 -2.84 -0.09 10.38
C SER A 63 -3.73 -1.09 9.62
N THR A 64 -4.98 -1.26 10.03
CA THR A 64 -5.92 -2.21 9.40
C THR A 64 -6.66 -1.58 8.21
N PRO A 65 -6.97 -2.36 7.16
CA PRO A 65 -7.67 -1.85 5.98
C PRO A 65 -9.02 -1.21 6.32
N ALA A 66 -9.80 -1.89 7.17
CA ALA A 66 -11.13 -1.44 7.58
C ALA A 66 -11.09 -0.13 8.35
N PHE A 67 -10.15 0.01 9.29
CA PHE A 67 -10.00 1.24 10.04
C PHE A 67 -9.52 2.37 9.13
N GLY A 68 -8.51 2.12 8.30
CA GLY A 68 -7.99 3.10 7.34
C GLY A 68 -9.07 3.67 6.43
N ALA A 69 -9.95 2.82 5.87
CA ALA A 69 -11.07 3.28 5.05
C ALA A 69 -12.08 4.14 5.84
N ARG A 70 -12.35 3.80 7.10
CA ARG A 70 -13.20 4.63 7.98
C ARG A 70 -12.53 5.96 8.35
N SER A 71 -11.22 5.98 8.62
CA SER A 71 -10.45 7.20 8.89
C SER A 71 -10.56 8.18 7.72
N VAL A 72 -10.34 7.70 6.49
CA VAL A 72 -10.43 8.55 5.29
C VAL A 72 -11.86 9.09 5.12
N LEU A 73 -12.88 8.26 5.35
CA LEU A 73 -14.26 8.71 5.26
C LEU A 73 -14.63 9.74 6.35
N ALA A 74 -14.12 9.57 7.57
CA ALA A 74 -14.32 10.51 8.67
C ALA A 74 -13.62 11.84 8.41
N GLU A 75 -12.34 11.79 7.98
CA GLU A 75 -11.56 12.97 7.60
C GLU A 75 -12.23 13.70 6.42
N ALA A 76 -12.74 12.96 5.43
CA ALA A 76 -13.41 13.56 4.26
C ALA A 76 -14.64 14.37 4.69
N ARG A 77 -15.45 13.84 5.61
CA ARG A 77 -16.63 14.54 6.16
C ARG A 77 -16.24 15.78 6.97
N ALA A 78 -15.09 15.76 7.64
CA ALA A 78 -14.58 16.91 8.38
C ALA A 78 -14.07 18.00 7.42
N LEU A 79 -13.40 17.63 6.34
CA LEU A 79 -12.86 18.55 5.33
C LEU A 79 -13.93 19.11 4.38
N ASP A 80 -14.97 18.33 4.09
CA ASP A 80 -16.08 18.68 3.20
C ASP A 80 -17.33 17.86 3.56
N PRO A 81 -18.25 18.40 4.38
CA PRO A 81 -19.51 17.73 4.73
C PRO A 81 -20.41 17.39 3.54
N GLY A 82 -20.22 18.06 2.39
CA GLY A 82 -20.97 17.82 1.16
C GLY A 82 -20.36 16.75 0.25
N ALA A 83 -19.15 16.27 0.56
CA ALA A 83 -18.43 15.32 -0.28
C ALA A 83 -19.18 13.98 -0.40
N ARG A 84 -19.46 13.56 -1.64
CA ARG A 84 -20.02 12.24 -1.96
C ARG A 84 -18.90 11.21 -2.19
N LEU A 85 -18.22 10.84 -1.11
CA LEU A 85 -17.14 9.84 -1.10
C LEU A 85 -17.63 8.50 -0.51
N ALA A 86 -17.31 7.39 -1.18
CA ALA A 86 -17.33 6.05 -0.58
C ALA A 86 -15.90 5.51 -0.45
N ALA A 87 -15.62 4.79 0.63
CA ALA A 87 -14.33 4.17 0.87
C ALA A 87 -14.45 2.64 0.83
N VAL A 88 -13.54 1.99 0.10
CA VAL A 88 -13.45 0.54 0.00
C VAL A 88 -12.17 0.09 0.67
N ALA A 89 -12.28 -0.71 1.72
CA ALA A 89 -11.17 -1.50 2.23
C ALA A 89 -11.07 -2.78 1.39
N TRP A 90 -9.95 -3.00 0.72
CA TRP A 90 -9.80 -4.06 -0.28
C TRP A 90 -8.63 -5.00 0.06
N LEU A 91 -8.94 -6.22 0.46
CA LEU A 91 -8.00 -7.34 0.58
C LEU A 91 -8.42 -8.40 -0.45
N GLY A 92 -7.97 -8.26 -1.69
CA GLY A 92 -8.29 -9.20 -2.78
C GLY A 92 -7.12 -10.11 -3.18
N TYR A 93 -6.03 -10.12 -2.42
CA TYR A 93 -4.83 -10.88 -2.73
C TYR A 93 -4.26 -11.55 -1.47
N ASP A 94 -3.53 -12.66 -1.66
CA ASP A 94 -2.81 -13.31 -0.58
C ASP A 94 -1.62 -12.43 -0.17
N SER A 95 -1.82 -11.64 0.89
CA SER A 95 -0.81 -10.74 1.41
C SER A 95 0.39 -11.53 1.94
N PRO A 96 1.61 -11.28 1.46
CA PRO A 96 2.78 -12.01 1.92
C PRO A 96 3.10 -11.68 3.38
N ALA A 97 3.53 -12.70 4.13
CA ALA A 97 4.01 -12.52 5.50
C ALA A 97 5.34 -11.74 5.49
N THR A 98 5.50 -10.73 6.34
CA THR A 98 6.71 -9.86 6.39
C THR A 98 8.00 -10.65 6.63
N THR A 99 7.91 -11.79 7.32
CA THR A 99 9.03 -12.71 7.57
C THR A 99 9.38 -13.62 6.38
N SER A 100 8.58 -13.63 5.32
CA SER A 100 8.80 -14.47 4.14
C SER A 100 9.58 -13.75 3.04
N VAL A 101 10.30 -14.50 2.21
CA VAL A 101 10.89 -13.96 0.96
C VAL A 101 9.82 -13.43 -0.01
N GLY A 102 8.55 -13.77 0.20
CA GLY A 102 7.43 -13.30 -0.60
C GLY A 102 7.29 -11.78 -0.59
N THR A 103 7.62 -11.10 0.52
CA THR A 103 7.62 -9.63 0.61
C THR A 103 8.77 -8.97 -0.12
N LEU A 104 9.81 -9.74 -0.47
CA LEU A 104 10.94 -9.26 -1.24
C LEU A 104 10.74 -9.46 -2.75
N THR A 105 9.64 -10.10 -3.16
CA THR A 105 9.33 -10.35 -4.57
C THR A 105 8.00 -9.76 -4.98
N ASP A 106 7.83 -9.50 -6.27
CA ASP A 106 6.61 -8.95 -6.86
C ASP A 106 5.58 -10.02 -7.28
N ARG A 107 5.76 -11.29 -6.89
CA ARG A 107 4.87 -12.39 -7.33
C ARG A 107 3.46 -12.26 -6.77
N ALA A 108 3.31 -12.00 -5.46
CA ALA A 108 2.00 -11.78 -4.86
C ALA A 108 1.38 -10.48 -5.39
N ALA A 109 2.20 -9.44 -5.54
CA ALA A 109 1.78 -8.16 -6.10
C ALA A 109 1.21 -8.28 -7.51
N ARG A 110 1.86 -9.03 -8.42
CA ARG A 110 1.35 -9.26 -9.78
C ARG A 110 0.00 -9.95 -9.80
N ARG A 111 -0.21 -10.97 -8.94
CA ARG A 111 -1.52 -11.62 -8.83
C ARG A 111 -2.57 -10.66 -8.28
N GLY A 112 -2.24 -9.94 -7.22
CA GLY A 112 -3.13 -8.93 -6.65
C GLY A 112 -3.49 -7.83 -7.64
N ALA A 113 -2.56 -7.42 -8.51
CA ALA A 113 -2.79 -6.40 -9.52
C ALA A 113 -3.85 -6.84 -10.55
N VAL A 114 -3.84 -8.12 -10.95
CA VAL A 114 -4.87 -8.68 -11.83
C VAL A 114 -6.24 -8.63 -11.16
N GLU A 115 -6.33 -9.07 -9.91
CA GLU A 115 -7.59 -9.06 -9.14
C GLU A 115 -8.09 -7.64 -8.88
N LEU A 116 -7.20 -6.70 -8.58
CA LEU A 116 -7.55 -5.30 -8.38
C LEU A 116 -8.05 -4.67 -9.67
N ARG A 117 -7.39 -4.92 -10.81
CA ARG A 117 -7.87 -4.46 -12.13
C ARG A 117 -9.25 -5.01 -12.47
N ARG A 118 -9.49 -6.28 -12.17
CA ARG A 118 -10.80 -6.91 -12.34
C ARG A 118 -11.85 -6.20 -11.49
N TYR A 119 -11.56 -5.96 -10.21
CA TYR A 119 -12.46 -5.24 -9.30
C TYR A 119 -12.77 -3.82 -9.80
N LEU A 120 -11.76 -3.08 -10.26
CA LEU A 120 -11.93 -1.75 -10.85
C LEU A 120 -12.83 -1.78 -12.10
N GLY A 121 -12.58 -2.71 -13.02
CA GLY A 121 -13.30 -2.81 -14.30
C GLY A 121 -14.71 -3.42 -14.21
N GLU A 122 -14.96 -4.30 -13.24
CA GLU A 122 -16.25 -4.97 -13.08
C GLU A 122 -17.16 -4.28 -12.06
N THR A 123 -16.60 -3.85 -10.92
CA THR A 123 -17.39 -3.31 -9.80
C THR A 123 -17.41 -1.79 -9.75
N LEU A 124 -16.29 -1.13 -10.07
CA LEU A 124 -16.15 0.33 -9.97
C LEU A 124 -16.16 1.05 -11.33
N ARG A 125 -16.61 0.36 -12.39
CA ARG A 125 -16.63 0.92 -13.74
C ARG A 125 -17.43 2.21 -13.81
N GLY A 126 -16.80 3.25 -14.38
CA GLY A 126 -17.42 4.58 -14.53
C GLY A 126 -17.43 5.42 -13.24
N LYS A 127 -16.86 4.93 -12.13
CA LYS A 127 -16.61 5.74 -10.93
C LYS A 127 -15.27 6.46 -11.04
N ARG A 128 -15.16 7.63 -10.41
CA ARG A 128 -13.88 8.32 -10.22
C ARG A 128 -13.15 7.67 -9.06
N VAL A 129 -12.13 6.87 -9.36
CA VAL A 129 -11.45 6.05 -8.34
C VAL A 129 -10.07 6.61 -8.02
N SER A 130 -9.76 6.80 -6.75
CA SER A 130 -8.39 7.01 -6.26
C SER A 130 -7.93 5.79 -5.46
N LEU A 131 -6.70 5.34 -5.69
CA LEU A 131 -6.08 4.23 -4.96
C LEU A 131 -5.21 4.78 -3.83
N LEU A 132 -5.41 4.30 -2.59
CA LEU A 132 -4.53 4.57 -1.45
C LEU A 132 -3.86 3.27 -1.02
N CYS A 133 -2.55 3.15 -1.27
CA CYS A 133 -1.88 1.86 -1.24
C CYS A 133 -0.69 1.88 -0.30
N HIS A 134 -0.80 1.08 0.76
CA HIS A 134 0.17 1.03 1.85
C HIS A 134 1.21 -0.07 1.63
N SER A 135 2.48 0.23 1.84
CA SER A 135 3.54 -0.78 1.93
C SER A 135 3.54 -1.74 0.72
N TYR A 136 3.50 -3.05 0.91
CA TYR A 136 3.44 -4.02 -0.20
C TYR A 136 2.24 -3.77 -1.15
N GLY A 137 1.13 -3.22 -0.63
CA GLY A 137 -0.02 -2.82 -1.43
C GLY A 137 0.31 -1.75 -2.48
N SER A 138 1.35 -0.93 -2.26
CA SER A 138 1.84 0.02 -3.27
C SER A 138 2.30 -0.68 -4.55
N VAL A 139 2.92 -1.87 -4.45
CA VAL A 139 3.36 -2.68 -5.60
C VAL A 139 2.16 -3.30 -6.33
N VAL A 140 1.16 -3.75 -5.58
CA VAL A 140 -0.12 -4.26 -6.14
C VAL A 140 -0.79 -3.17 -6.98
N CYS A 141 -0.93 -1.97 -6.42
CA CYS A 141 -1.57 -0.86 -7.09
C CYS A 141 -0.77 -0.34 -8.29
N ALA A 142 0.56 -0.29 -8.19
CA ALA A 142 1.40 0.09 -9.32
C ALA A 142 1.22 -0.86 -10.52
N GLY A 143 1.12 -2.18 -10.28
CA GLY A 143 0.81 -3.14 -11.34
C GLY A 143 -0.63 -3.04 -11.88
N ALA A 144 -1.56 -2.51 -11.10
CA ALA A 144 -2.96 -2.35 -11.49
C ALA A 144 -3.25 -1.04 -12.22
N ALA A 145 -2.46 0.01 -11.98
CA ALA A 145 -2.73 1.37 -12.44
C ALA A 145 -2.73 1.56 -13.98
N PRO A 146 -1.78 1.00 -14.75
CA PRO A 146 -1.72 1.23 -16.19
C PRO A 146 -3.01 0.83 -16.91
N GLY A 147 -3.63 1.79 -17.60
CA GLY A 147 -4.86 1.59 -18.38
C GLY A 147 -6.12 1.31 -17.55
N SER A 148 -6.08 1.49 -16.23
CA SER A 148 -7.23 1.23 -15.33
C SER A 148 -8.27 2.36 -15.30
N GLY A 149 -7.88 3.58 -15.69
CA GLY A 149 -8.74 4.77 -15.62
C GLY A 149 -8.93 5.34 -14.21
N VAL A 150 -8.13 4.92 -13.23
CA VAL A 150 -8.11 5.55 -11.89
C VAL A 150 -7.60 7.00 -12.00
N GLU A 151 -8.18 7.90 -11.21
CA GLU A 151 -7.88 9.33 -11.22
C GLU A 151 -6.52 9.64 -10.58
N SER A 152 -6.14 8.87 -9.55
CA SER A 152 -4.84 9.00 -8.90
C SER A 152 -4.42 7.73 -8.17
N LEU A 153 -3.11 7.59 -8.00
CA LEU A 153 -2.48 6.59 -7.16
C LEU A 153 -1.70 7.29 -6.05
N ALA A 154 -2.11 7.12 -4.80
CA ALA A 154 -1.34 7.52 -3.63
C ALA A 154 -0.69 6.29 -2.99
N VAL A 155 0.62 6.33 -2.83
CA VAL A 155 1.41 5.29 -2.19
C VAL A 155 2.08 5.85 -0.95
N PHE A 156 2.10 5.07 0.12
CA PHE A 156 2.69 5.50 1.38
C PHE A 156 3.32 4.34 2.14
N GLY A 157 4.46 4.62 2.76
CA GLY A 157 5.31 3.58 3.34
C GLY A 157 5.77 2.55 2.31
N SER A 158 6.00 2.96 1.06
CA SER A 158 6.26 2.04 -0.05
C SER A 158 7.69 1.46 -0.02
N PRO A 159 7.86 0.15 -0.28
CA PRO A 159 9.18 -0.44 -0.51
C PRO A 159 9.71 -0.16 -1.94
N GLY A 160 8.90 0.42 -2.82
CA GLY A 160 9.13 0.64 -4.25
C GLY A 160 7.87 0.26 -5.06
N LEU A 161 7.86 0.50 -6.36
CA LEU A 161 6.67 0.27 -7.22
C LEU A 161 6.85 -0.80 -8.29
N GLY A 162 8.04 -1.38 -8.41
CA GLY A 162 8.37 -2.34 -9.46
C GLY A 162 8.56 -1.73 -10.85
N VAL A 163 8.51 -0.39 -10.96
CA VAL A 163 8.78 0.42 -12.15
C VAL A 163 9.94 1.39 -11.85
N SER A 164 10.54 1.98 -12.88
CA SER A 164 11.69 2.88 -12.73
C SER A 164 11.29 4.34 -12.56
N SER A 165 10.11 4.72 -13.04
CA SER A 165 9.58 6.09 -12.94
C SER A 165 8.06 6.14 -12.85
N ALA A 166 7.52 7.28 -12.38
CA ALA A 166 6.09 7.54 -12.33
C ALA A 166 5.42 7.54 -13.70
N ALA A 167 6.15 7.87 -14.77
CA ALA A 167 5.63 7.91 -16.13
C ALA A 167 5.09 6.55 -16.61
N GLU A 168 5.68 5.44 -16.13
CA GLU A 168 5.26 4.08 -16.47
C GLU A 168 3.88 3.70 -15.90
N LEU A 169 3.40 4.43 -14.89
CA LEU A 169 2.11 4.15 -14.24
C LEU A 169 0.91 4.66 -15.06
N GLY A 170 1.13 5.66 -15.92
CA GLY A 170 0.08 6.27 -16.74
C GLY A 170 -1.00 7.01 -15.95
N VAL A 171 -0.78 7.28 -14.65
CA VAL A 171 -1.72 7.97 -13.76
C VAL A 171 -0.97 8.93 -12.83
N PRO A 172 -1.63 10.00 -12.33
CA PRO A 172 -1.02 10.88 -11.34
C PRO A 172 -0.59 10.11 -10.08
N LEU A 173 0.71 10.14 -9.77
CA LEU A 173 1.29 9.53 -8.59
C LEU A 173 1.47 10.55 -7.46
N TRP A 174 1.08 10.14 -6.25
CA TRP A 174 1.38 10.80 -4.99
C TRP A 174 2.14 9.83 -4.09
N ALA A 175 3.27 10.25 -3.54
CA ALA A 175 4.12 9.41 -2.71
C ALA A 175 4.40 10.09 -1.35
N GLY A 176 4.20 9.34 -0.27
CA GLY A 176 4.44 9.80 1.09
C GLY A 176 5.36 8.83 1.83
N SER A 177 6.33 9.37 2.56
CA SER A 177 7.30 8.58 3.33
C SER A 177 7.57 9.25 4.67
N GLY A 178 6.93 8.74 5.73
CA GLY A 178 7.02 9.25 7.09
C GLY A 178 8.44 9.18 7.62
N ARG A 179 8.89 10.21 8.33
CA ARG A 179 10.29 10.32 8.79
C ARG A 179 10.71 9.16 9.70
N SER A 180 9.77 8.61 10.45
CA SER A 180 9.97 7.47 11.37
C SER A 180 9.68 6.11 10.72
N ASP A 181 9.38 6.06 9.42
CA ASP A 181 9.07 4.81 8.73
C ASP A 181 10.35 4.00 8.46
N TRP A 182 10.40 2.77 9.01
CA TRP A 182 11.51 1.84 8.82
C TRP A 182 11.69 1.42 7.36
N VAL A 183 10.65 1.51 6.52
CA VAL A 183 10.72 1.17 5.09
C VAL A 183 11.72 2.05 4.32
N ARG A 184 12.07 3.22 4.88
CA ARG A 184 13.13 4.09 4.36
C ARG A 184 14.51 3.42 4.38
N LYS A 185 14.70 2.44 5.27
CA LYS A 185 15.94 1.66 5.41
C LYS A 185 15.96 0.43 4.50
N VAL A 186 14.85 0.10 3.85
CA VAL A 186 14.80 -1.02 2.90
C VAL A 186 15.55 -0.62 1.61
N PRO A 187 16.49 -1.46 1.12
CA PRO A 187 17.20 -1.19 -0.12
C PRO A 187 16.26 -0.96 -1.32
N LYS A 188 16.40 0.20 -1.97
CA LYS A 188 15.55 0.65 -3.09
C LYS A 188 16.11 0.21 -4.44
N VAL A 189 16.33 -1.10 -4.57
CA VAL A 189 16.94 -1.73 -5.75
C VAL A 189 16.04 -2.82 -6.29
N ARG A 190 16.25 -3.20 -7.55
CA ARG A 190 15.59 -4.35 -8.16
C ARG A 190 16.63 -5.21 -8.86
N LEU A 191 16.71 -6.49 -8.50
CA LEU A 191 17.58 -7.50 -9.12
C LEU A 191 16.72 -8.69 -9.52
N GLY A 192 16.33 -8.73 -10.80
CA GLY A 192 15.39 -9.73 -11.31
C GLY A 192 14.05 -9.69 -10.54
N PRO A 193 13.65 -10.78 -9.84
CA PRO A 193 12.43 -10.83 -9.05
C PRO A 193 12.56 -10.21 -7.65
N LEU A 194 13.77 -9.81 -7.22
CA LEU A 194 14.03 -9.29 -5.88
C LEU A 194 13.99 -7.77 -5.85
N GLY A 195 13.27 -7.22 -4.88
CA GLY A 195 13.13 -5.78 -4.66
C GLY A 195 12.16 -5.10 -5.64
N PHE A 196 11.86 -3.83 -5.36
CA PHE A 196 10.81 -3.07 -6.04
C PHE A 196 11.33 -1.80 -6.72
N GLY A 197 12.63 -1.66 -6.85
CA GLY A 197 13.25 -0.55 -7.56
C GLY A 197 13.30 0.74 -6.73
N PRO A 198 13.40 1.90 -7.41
CA PRO A 198 13.60 3.19 -6.76
C PRO A 198 12.48 3.58 -5.79
N ASP A 199 12.80 4.46 -4.85
CA ASP A 199 11.83 5.03 -3.92
C ASP A 199 10.86 5.97 -4.66
N PRO A 200 9.54 5.76 -4.60
CA PRO A 200 8.57 6.64 -5.26
C PRO A 200 8.52 8.06 -4.69
N ALA A 201 9.04 8.29 -3.48
CA ALA A 201 9.17 9.61 -2.88
C ALA A 201 10.51 10.29 -3.22
N ALA A 202 11.40 9.65 -3.98
CA ALA A 202 12.65 10.28 -4.38
C ALA A 202 12.41 11.37 -5.44
N PRO A 203 13.15 12.51 -5.41
CA PRO A 203 12.99 13.60 -6.37
C PRO A 203 13.07 13.19 -7.85
N GLY A 204 13.88 12.18 -8.17
CA GLY A 204 14.06 11.68 -9.53
C GLY A 204 12.99 10.70 -10.04
N PHE A 205 12.03 10.28 -9.18
CA PHE A 205 11.03 9.29 -9.58
C PHE A 205 9.92 9.90 -10.46
N GLY A 206 9.65 11.19 -10.31
CA GLY A 206 8.68 11.95 -11.13
C GLY A 206 7.24 11.96 -10.58
N GLY A 207 7.02 11.54 -9.33
CA GLY A 207 5.73 11.65 -8.64
C GLY A 207 5.59 12.94 -7.82
N ASN A 208 4.38 13.23 -7.33
CA ASN A 208 4.15 14.28 -6.35
C ASN A 208 4.49 13.77 -4.95
N VAL A 209 5.37 14.43 -4.22
CA VAL A 209 5.64 14.10 -2.82
C VAL A 209 4.67 14.88 -1.92
N PHE A 210 3.99 14.19 -1.01
CA PHE A 210 3.12 14.83 -0.01
C PHE A 210 3.69 14.68 1.40
N ALA A 211 3.42 15.68 2.23
CA ALA A 211 3.87 15.69 3.61
C ALA A 211 3.14 14.64 4.44
N THR A 212 3.87 13.98 5.32
CA THR A 212 3.35 12.89 6.17
C THR A 212 3.60 13.11 7.65
N GLY A 213 4.40 14.13 8.01
CA GLY A 213 4.93 14.31 9.36
C GLY A 213 5.87 13.18 9.79
N ASP A 214 5.92 12.94 11.10
CA ASP A 214 6.81 11.96 11.74
C ASP A 214 6.20 10.57 11.91
N VAL A 215 5.15 10.25 11.13
CA VAL A 215 4.44 8.98 11.23
C VAL A 215 5.37 7.79 10.98
N GLY A 216 5.18 6.73 11.77
CA GLY A 216 5.81 5.43 11.53
C GLY A 216 5.04 4.62 10.48
N HIS A 217 5.55 3.44 10.15
CA HIS A 217 5.04 2.61 9.05
C HIS A 217 3.53 2.32 9.13
N SER A 218 2.98 2.17 10.33
CA SER A 218 1.56 1.88 10.58
C SER A 218 0.70 3.14 10.81
N GLY A 219 1.33 4.32 10.88
CA GLY A 219 0.72 5.55 11.39
C GLY A 219 0.02 6.44 10.35
N TYR A 220 0.17 6.17 9.05
CA TYR A 220 -0.26 7.09 7.98
C TYR A 220 -1.76 7.42 7.95
N LEU A 221 -2.60 6.53 8.50
CA LEU A 221 -4.07 6.68 8.53
C LEU A 221 -4.62 6.95 9.93
N HIS A 222 -3.75 7.31 10.88
CA HIS A 222 -4.17 7.77 12.21
C HIS A 222 -4.93 9.12 12.08
N PRO A 223 -6.09 9.27 12.73
CA PRO A 223 -6.81 10.53 12.84
C PRO A 223 -5.92 11.67 13.34
N GLY A 224 -6.10 12.86 12.76
CA GLY A 224 -5.34 14.06 13.13
C GLY A 224 -3.92 14.13 12.57
N THR A 225 -3.45 13.11 11.83
CA THR A 225 -2.16 13.18 11.15
C THR A 225 -2.23 13.97 9.85
N GLU A 226 -1.14 14.70 9.52
CA GLU A 226 -1.01 15.38 8.24
C GLU A 226 -1.09 14.40 7.05
N SER A 227 -0.54 13.19 7.24
CA SER A 227 -0.65 12.11 6.26
C SER A 227 -2.11 11.76 5.93
N LEU A 228 -2.95 11.52 6.95
CA LEU A 228 -4.37 11.20 6.71
C LEU A 228 -5.08 12.35 5.99
N ARG A 229 -4.83 13.59 6.41
CA ARG A 229 -5.40 14.78 5.75
C ARG A 229 -5.03 14.82 4.27
N ASN A 230 -3.74 14.67 3.94
CA ASN A 230 -3.27 14.71 2.56
C ASN A 230 -3.78 13.55 1.70
N LEU A 231 -3.79 12.33 2.24
CA LEU A 231 -4.38 11.16 1.57
C LEU A 231 -5.88 11.36 1.29
N THR A 232 -6.58 12.01 2.21
CA THR A 232 -8.00 12.33 2.06
C THR A 232 -8.23 13.43 1.02
N LEU A 233 -7.39 14.47 0.98
CA LEU A 233 -7.44 15.49 -0.06
C LEU A 233 -7.20 14.90 -1.47
N ILE A 234 -6.28 13.93 -1.59
CA ILE A 234 -6.07 13.18 -2.83
C ILE A 234 -7.31 12.35 -3.19
N ALA A 235 -7.94 11.68 -2.22
CA ALA A 235 -9.19 10.93 -2.42
C ALA A 235 -10.36 11.82 -2.87
N LEU A 236 -10.41 13.07 -2.38
CA LEU A 236 -11.38 14.09 -2.77
C LEU A 236 -11.04 14.79 -4.09
N GLY A 237 -9.86 14.54 -4.67
CA GLY A 237 -9.36 15.26 -5.85
C GLY A 237 -9.01 16.73 -5.58
N ARG A 238 -8.87 17.12 -4.32
CA ARG A 238 -8.48 18.47 -3.85
C ARG A 238 -6.94 18.59 -3.79
N THR A 239 -6.28 18.18 -4.86
CA THR A 239 -4.82 18.01 -4.92
C THR A 239 -4.02 19.31 -4.77
N GLY A 240 -4.63 20.46 -5.05
CA GLY A 240 -4.01 21.78 -4.83
C GLY A 240 -3.84 22.15 -3.35
N GLU A 241 -4.51 21.46 -2.44
CA GLU A 241 -4.46 21.71 -1.00
C GLU A 241 -3.55 20.72 -0.23
N VAL A 242 -2.95 19.78 -0.96
CA VAL A 242 -2.04 18.78 -0.42
C VAL A 242 -0.71 19.46 -0.08
N SER A 243 -0.29 19.38 1.19
CA SER A 243 1.01 19.90 1.59
C SER A 243 2.15 19.07 1.01
N ARG A 244 3.25 19.73 0.63
CA ARG A 244 4.42 19.11 -0.01
C ARG A 244 5.38 18.57 1.05
N GLY A 245 5.91 17.37 0.81
CA GLY A 245 6.89 16.70 1.68
C GLY A 245 8.31 16.76 1.16
#